data_AF-A0A529SPE2-F1
#
_entry.id   AF-A0A529SPE2-F1
#
_cell.length_a   1.000
_cell.length_b   1.000
_cell.length_c   1.000
_cell.angle_alpha   90.00
_cell.angle_beta   90.00
_cell.angle_gamma   90.00
#
_symmetry.space_group_name_H-M   'P 1'
#
loop_
_entity.id
_entity.type
_entity.pdbx_description
1 polymer ?
#
loop_
_entity_poly.entity_id
_entity_poly.type
_entity_poly.pdbx_seq_one_letter_code
_entity_poly.pdbx_strand_id
1 'polypeptide(L)' 'FTDAGNQVFVEGHFRLRHRETAKIAESDFLVRLEMRNGRIVMGQMYENTAAIAEARRAD' A
#
# COMPACT_ATOMS: atom_id res chain seq x y z
N PHE A 1 28.47 0.54 1.63
CA PHE A 1 27.03 0.28 1.87
C PHE A 1 26.40 1.57 2.36
N THR A 2 26.25 2.52 1.46
CA THR A 2 25.80 3.90 1.66
C THR A 2 25.08 4.15 0.35
N ASP A 3 23.75 4.14 0.27
CA ASP A 3 22.99 5.38 0.39
C ASP A 3 21.47 5.13 0.38
N ALA A 4 20.99 4.08 1.08
CA ALA A 4 19.57 4.08 1.42
C ALA A 4 19.43 5.12 2.52
N GLY A 5 18.98 6.33 2.15
CA GLY A 5 18.67 7.37 3.13
C GLY A 5 17.79 6.81 4.26
N ASN A 6 17.72 7.51 5.38
CA ASN A 6 16.88 7.08 6.52
C ASN A 6 15.38 6.99 6.16
N GLN A 7 15.01 7.32 4.92
CA GLN A 7 13.68 7.19 4.34
C GLN A 7 13.74 6.52 2.96
N VAL A 8 12.85 5.56 2.73
CA VAL A 8 12.63 4.90 1.44
C VAL A 8 11.17 5.08 1.06
N PHE A 9 10.90 5.41 -0.20
CA PHE A 9 9.55 5.49 -0.75
C PHE A 9 9.33 4.34 -1.74
N VAL A 10 8.18 3.68 -1.64
CA VAL A 10 7.76 2.60 -2.54
C VAL A 10 6.37 2.96 -3.06
N GLU A 11 6.26 3.12 -4.37
CA GLU A 11 4.98 3.25 -5.07
C GLU A 11 4.60 1.93 -5.72
N GLY A 12 3.31 1.69 -5.88
CA GLY A 12 2.84 0.49 -6.57
C GLY A 12 1.34 0.44 -6.73
N HIS A 13 0.89 -0.71 -7.22
CA HIS A 13 -0.49 -0.97 -7.56
C HIS A 13 -0.90 -2.35 -7.02
N PHE A 14 -2.03 -2.40 -6.31
CA PHE A 14 -2.66 -3.64 -5.86
C PHE A 14 -3.83 -4.01 -6.75
N ARG A 15 -3.91 -5.29 -7.10
CA ARG A 15 -5.11 -5.91 -7.63
C ARG A 15 -5.61 -6.94 -6.63
N LEU A 16 -6.74 -6.65 -5.99
CA LEU A 16 -7.27 -7.41 -4.86
C LEU A 16 -8.62 -8.01 -5.22
N ARG A 17 -8.94 -9.18 -4.66
CA ARG A 17 -10.31 -9.74 -4.70
C ARG A 17 -10.98 -9.47 -3.36
N HIS A 18 -12.05 -8.67 -3.37
CA HIS A 18 -12.83 -8.39 -2.16
C HIS A 18 -13.47 -9.69 -1.65
N ARG A 19 -13.24 -10.04 -0.39
CA ARG A 19 -13.60 -11.36 0.15
C ARG A 19 -15.11 -11.62 0.15
N GLU A 20 -15.90 -10.62 0.48
CA GLU A 20 -17.34 -10.78 0.70
C GLU A 20 -18.14 -10.75 -0.61
N THR A 21 -17.73 -9.90 -1.55
CA THR A 21 -18.47 -9.65 -2.81
C THR A 21 -17.82 -10.32 -4.01
N ALA A 22 -16.62 -10.90 -3.84
CA ALA A 22 -15.77 -11.43 -4.90
C ALA A 22 -15.40 -10.42 -6.01
N LYS A 23 -15.80 -9.15 -5.91
CA LYS A 23 -15.46 -8.06 -6.85
C LYS A 23 -13.94 -7.82 -6.82
N ILE A 24 -13.36 -7.51 -7.97
CA ILE A 24 -11.95 -7.10 -8.06
C ILE A 24 -11.87 -5.60 -7.77
N ALA A 25 -10.94 -5.21 -6.90
CA ALA A 25 -10.60 -3.83 -6.61
C ALA A 25 -9.14 -3.56 -7.03
N GLU A 26 -8.92 -2.43 -7.68
CA GLU A 26 -7.61 -1.96 -8.13
C GLU A 26 -7.26 -0.69 -7.36
N SER A 27 -6.08 -0.63 -6.76
CA SER A 27 -5.73 0.38 -5.76
C SER A 27 -4.26 0.78 -5.85
N ASP A 28 -4.01 2.05 -6.11
CA ASP A 28 -2.65 2.62 -6.09
C ASP A 28 -2.23 2.94 -4.66
N PHE A 29 -0.94 2.76 -4.37
CA PHE A 29 -0.39 3.04 -3.06
C PHE A 29 0.98 3.72 -3.11
N LEU A 30 1.29 4.42 -2.01
CA LEU A 30 2.61 4.92 -1.66
C LEU A 30 2.94 4.53 -0.22
N VAL A 31 4.12 3.95 -0.01
CA VAL A 31 4.65 3.61 1.32
C VAL A 31 5.90 4.42 1.59
N ARG A 32 5.93 5.14 2.72
CA ARG A 32 7.14 5.75 3.29
C ARG A 32 7.66 4.84 4.39
N LEU A 33 8.90 4.37 4.26
CA LEU A 33 9.59 3.53 5.25
C LEU A 33 10.72 4.32 5.91
N GLU A 34 10.82 4.25 7.22
CA GLU A 34 11.98 4.75 7.97
C GLU A 34 12.97 3.61 8.17
N MET A 35 14.23 3.89 7.83
CA MET A 35 15.32 2.92 7.85
C MET A 35 16.30 3.25 8.97
N ARG A 36 16.73 2.24 9.74
CA ARG A 36 17.83 2.34 10.71
C ARG A 36 18.70 1.09 10.62
N ASN A 37 19.99 1.26 10.33
CA ASN A 37 20.96 0.17 10.22
C ASN A 37 20.49 -0.95 9.25
N GLY A 38 19.94 -0.55 8.10
CA GLY A 38 19.43 -1.48 7.08
C GLY A 38 18.11 -2.19 7.43
N ARG A 39 17.45 -1.83 8.53
CA ARG A 39 16.15 -2.37 8.94
C ARG A 39 15.06 -1.32 8.85
N ILE A 40 13.85 -1.76 8.51
CA ILE A 40 12.64 -0.94 8.60
C ILE A 40 12.28 -0.80 10.07
N VAL A 41 12.12 0.44 10.56
CA VAL A 41 11.71 0.72 11.94
C VAL A 41 10.32 1.36 12.05
N MET A 42 9.84 1.99 10.98
CA MET A 42 8.50 2.54 10.88
C MET A 42 8.04 2.56 9.42
N GLY A 43 6.74 2.47 9.20
CA GLY A 43 6.13 2.60 7.88
C GLY A 43 4.82 3.38 7.95
N GLN A 44 4.62 4.28 6.99
CA GLN A 44 3.33 4.94 6.73
C GLN A 44 2.90 4.59 5.31
N MET A 45 1.68 4.08 5.17
CA MET A 45 1.07 3.77 3.89
C MET A 45 -0.03 4.77 3.57
N TYR A 46 -0.10 5.15 2.30
CA TYR A 46 -1.17 5.91 1.69
C TYR A 46 -1.73 5.06 0.57
N GLU A 47 -3.05 4.87 0.54
CA GLU A 47 -3.72 4.00 -0.42
C GLU A 47 -4.99 4.69 -0.93
N ASN A 48 -5.22 4.62 -2.25
CA ASN A 48 -6.49 5.03 -2.82
C ASN A 48 -7.56 3.95 -2.62
N THR A 49 -8.28 4.05 -1.50
CA THR A 49 -9.27 3.05 -1.09
C THR A 49 -10.63 3.15 -1.79
N ALA A 50 -10.79 4.03 -2.78
CA ALA A 50 -12.07 4.24 -3.47
C ALA A 50 -12.60 2.95 -4.12
N ALA A 51 -11.77 2.22 -4.86
CA ALA A 51 -12.15 0.98 -5.50
C ALA A 51 -12.48 -0.14 -4.49
N ILE A 52 -11.81 -0.15 -3.33
CA ILE A 52 -12.12 -1.08 -2.23
C ILE A 52 -13.49 -0.76 -1.64
N ALA A 53 -13.79 0.53 -1.43
CA ALA A 53 -15.09 0.97 -0.93
C ALA A 53 -16.21 0.64 -1.93
N GLU A 54 -15.97 0.79 -3.23
CA GLU A 54 -16.90 0.40 -4.28
C GLU A 54 -17.11 -1.12 -4.30
N ALA A 55 -16.03 -1.91 -4.25
CA ALA A 55 -16.12 -3.37 -4.22
C ALA A 55 -16.86 -3.90 -2.98
N ARG A 56 -16.88 -3.15 -1.87
CA ARG A 56 -17.64 -3.49 -0.65
C ARG A 56 -19.15 -3.34 -0.82
N ARG A 57 -19.62 -2.47 -1.72
CA ARG A 57 -21.06 -2.27 -1.93
C ARG A 57 -21.67 -3.58 -2.45
N ALA A 58 -22.47 -4.22 -1.58
CA ALA A 58 -23.40 -5.26 -1.98
C ALA A 58 -24.54 -4.58 -2.75
N ASP A 59 -24.84 -5.09 -3.93
CA ASP A 59 -26.00 -4.67 -4.72
C ASP A 59 -27.29 -5.16 -4.05
#